data_AF-V4LE82-F1
#
_entry.id   AF-V4LE82-F1
#
_cell.length_a   1.000
_cell.length_b   1.000
_cell.length_c   1.000
_cell.angle_alpha   90.00
_cell.angle_beta   90.00
_cell.angle_gamma   90.00
#
_symmetry.space_group_name_H-M   'P 1'
#
loop_
_entity.id
_entity.type
_entity.pdbx_description
1 polymer ?
#
loop_
_entity_poly.entity_id
_entity_poly.type
_entity_poly.pdbx_seq_one_letter_code
_entity_poly.pdbx_strand_id
1 'polypeptide(L)'
;MAPRLTTVTRYNTHDEYSVDFFGSDLFVTVTATPSVIRRWIRTAVFLHRRSHYNQPLVVGVGVQWTPAGYYSGRYYAESPAETLQLCLGKRCIIIQLSHCERVPRILRRFLVDPKITLVGVWNGQDARKLEQSSHGLGIGELVDIRQYVVDSEGFSLSRCSFEVVVEVCMGYRGVRLDPAISMTDWGVCDLSHGQILQASIKAYVCCMLGVWESLGEV
;
A
#
# COMPACT_ATOMS: atom_id res chain seq x y z
N MET A 1 -21.07 5.39 -4.12
CA MET A 1 -21.11 4.37 -3.04
C MET A 1 -19.70 4.22 -2.51
N ALA A 2 -19.46 4.27 -1.20
CA ALA A 2 -18.10 4.21 -0.66
C ALA A 2 -17.56 2.77 -0.67
N PRO A 3 -16.23 2.56 -0.76
CA PRO A 3 -15.63 1.23 -0.71
C PRO A 3 -15.98 0.47 0.58
N ARG A 4 -16.15 -0.85 0.46
CA ARG A 4 -16.55 -1.72 1.59
C ARG A 4 -15.63 -2.93 1.71
N LEU A 5 -15.20 -3.21 2.93
CA LEU A 5 -14.38 -4.38 3.25
C LEU A 5 -15.27 -5.53 3.74
N THR A 6 -15.04 -6.73 3.23
CA THR A 6 -15.65 -7.97 3.72
C THR A 6 -14.56 -8.97 4.07
N THR A 7 -14.69 -9.64 5.22
CA THR A 7 -13.81 -10.75 5.59
C THR A 7 -14.17 -11.97 4.76
N VAL A 8 -13.19 -12.54 4.05
CA VAL A 8 -13.39 -13.71 3.18
C VAL A 8 -13.07 -14.98 3.95
N THR A 9 -11.85 -15.08 4.48
CA THR A 9 -11.39 -16.27 5.21
C THR A 9 -10.28 -15.90 6.19
N ARG A 10 -10.23 -16.58 7.34
CA ARG A 10 -9.15 -16.46 8.32
C ARG A 10 -8.39 -17.78 8.40
N TYR A 11 -7.07 -17.72 8.30
CA TYR A 11 -6.17 -18.86 8.45
C TYR A 11 -5.22 -18.61 9.61
N ASN A 12 -4.60 -19.67 10.14
CA ASN A 12 -3.59 -19.56 11.20
C ASN A 12 -2.35 -18.72 10.80
N THR A 13 -2.18 -18.40 9.52
CA THR A 13 -0.97 -17.72 8.99
C THR A 13 -1.27 -16.37 8.35
N HIS A 14 -2.52 -16.11 7.96
CA HIS A 14 -2.94 -14.91 7.26
C HIS A 14 -4.46 -14.82 7.25
N ASP A 15 -4.95 -13.61 7.04
CA ASP A 15 -6.34 -13.34 6.78
C ASP A 15 -6.52 -12.83 5.35
N GLU A 16 -7.66 -13.18 4.75
CA GLU A 16 -8.06 -12.75 3.43
C GLU A 16 -9.35 -11.91 3.50
N TYR A 17 -9.32 -10.80 2.79
CA TYR A 17 -10.43 -9.86 2.69
C TYR A 17 -10.69 -9.49 1.23
N SER A 18 -11.91 -9.06 0.94
CA SER A 18 -12.28 -8.43 -0.33
C SER A 18 -12.72 -7.00 -0.06
N VAL A 19 -12.17 -6.05 -0.81
CA VAL A 19 -12.63 -4.66 -0.85
C VAL A 19 -13.40 -4.46 -2.15
N ASP A 20 -14.68 -4.14 -2.03
CA ASP A 20 -15.45 -3.61 -3.16
C ASP A 20 -15.03 -2.16 -3.39
N PHE A 21 -14.20 -1.94 -4.43
CA PHE A 21 -13.81 -0.63 -4.89
C PHE A 21 -14.63 -0.26 -6.14
N PHE A 22 -15.84 0.26 -5.92
CA PHE A 22 -16.75 0.72 -6.97
C PHE A 22 -17.09 -0.37 -8.01
N GLY A 23 -17.39 -1.58 -7.55
CA GLY A 23 -17.70 -2.74 -8.40
C GLY A 23 -16.46 -3.51 -8.86
N SER A 24 -15.26 -3.06 -8.49
CA SER A 24 -14.02 -3.82 -8.68
C SER A 24 -13.55 -4.42 -7.37
N ASP A 25 -13.52 -5.76 -7.31
CA ASP A 25 -12.99 -6.48 -6.16
C ASP A 25 -11.46 -6.40 -6.08
N LEU A 26 -10.97 -5.87 -4.96
CA LEU A 26 -9.57 -5.87 -4.54
C LEU A 26 -9.37 -6.94 -3.47
N PHE A 27 -8.52 -7.92 -3.77
CA PHE A 27 -8.17 -8.99 -2.83
C PHE A 27 -7.05 -8.55 -1.90
N VAL A 28 -7.27 -8.61 -0.60
CA VAL A 28 -6.32 -8.16 0.42
C VAL A 28 -5.89 -9.34 1.29
N THR A 29 -4.59 -9.61 1.35
CA THR A 29 -3.98 -10.57 2.28
C THR A 29 -3.32 -9.82 3.43
N VAL A 30 -3.69 -10.09 4.67
CA VAL A 30 -3.01 -9.56 5.86
C VAL A 30 -2.18 -10.67 6.50
N THR A 31 -0.88 -10.43 6.72
CA THR A 31 -0.01 -11.49 7.24
C THR A 31 1.26 -10.94 7.88
N ALA A 32 1.75 -11.65 8.89
CA ALA A 32 3.14 -11.54 9.37
C ALA A 32 4.01 -12.73 8.88
N THR A 33 3.42 -13.72 8.21
CA THR A 33 4.05 -15.01 7.95
C THR A 33 4.99 -14.99 6.73
N PRO A 34 6.29 -15.32 6.88
CA PRO A 34 7.27 -15.21 5.79
C PRO A 34 6.98 -16.07 4.55
N SER A 35 6.36 -17.24 4.74
CA SER A 35 5.99 -18.13 3.64
C SER A 35 4.83 -17.57 2.80
N VAL A 36 3.86 -16.91 3.45
CA VAL A 36 2.73 -16.24 2.79
C VAL A 36 3.24 -15.06 1.96
N ILE A 37 4.11 -14.21 2.54
CA ILE A 37 4.74 -13.08 1.83
C ILE A 37 5.48 -13.57 0.57
N ARG A 38 6.31 -14.61 0.72
CA ARG A 38 7.04 -15.21 -0.41
C ARG A 38 6.10 -15.73 -1.49
N ARG A 39 5.03 -16.43 -1.09
CA ARG A 39 4.03 -17.00 -2.01
C ARG A 39 3.30 -15.88 -2.76
N TRP A 40 2.89 -14.83 -2.05
CA TRP A 40 2.21 -13.68 -2.63
C TRP A 40 3.06 -13.00 -3.70
N ILE A 41 4.33 -12.67 -3.39
CA ILE A 41 5.23 -12.01 -4.36
C ILE A 41 5.42 -12.86 -5.60
N ARG A 42 5.70 -14.16 -5.44
CA ARG A 42 5.88 -15.08 -6.58
C ARG A 42 4.63 -15.14 -7.45
N THR A 43 3.46 -15.19 -6.83
CA THR A 43 2.18 -15.29 -7.54
C THR A 43 1.86 -13.99 -8.26
N ALA A 44 2.02 -12.85 -7.60
CA ALA A 44 1.77 -11.53 -8.18
C ALA A 44 2.65 -11.29 -9.42
N VAL A 45 3.96 -11.54 -9.30
CA VAL A 45 4.91 -11.39 -10.42
C VAL A 45 4.62 -12.40 -11.54
N PHE A 46 4.29 -13.65 -11.21
CA PHE A 46 3.93 -14.66 -12.20
C PHE A 46 2.70 -14.26 -13.01
N LEU A 47 1.65 -13.80 -12.35
CA LEU A 47 0.42 -13.39 -13.03
C LEU A 47 0.63 -12.14 -13.88
N HIS A 48 1.40 -11.17 -13.38
CA HIS A 48 1.77 -10.00 -14.17
C HIS A 48 2.48 -10.41 -15.47
N ARG A 49 3.47 -11.31 -15.40
CA ARG A 49 4.19 -11.80 -16.60
C ARG A 49 3.32 -12.60 -17.57
N ARG A 50 2.23 -13.20 -17.10
CA ARG A 50 1.27 -13.92 -17.95
C ARG A 50 0.21 -13.02 -18.55
N SER A 51 0.06 -11.80 -18.02
CA SER A 51 -0.76 -10.78 -18.62
C SER A 51 -0.21 -10.49 -20.02
N HIS A 52 -1.05 -10.60 -21.06
CA HIS A 52 -0.63 -10.35 -22.45
C HIS A 52 -0.34 -8.87 -22.75
N TYR A 53 -0.53 -8.00 -21.77
CA TYR A 53 -0.23 -6.59 -21.85
C TYR A 53 1.23 -6.37 -21.51
N ASN A 54 1.98 -5.71 -22.39
CA ASN A 54 3.38 -5.33 -22.20
C ASN A 54 3.51 -4.17 -21.18
N GLN A 55 2.81 -4.29 -20.06
CA GLN A 55 2.71 -3.27 -19.02
C GLN A 55 3.95 -3.28 -18.13
N PRO A 56 4.41 -2.11 -17.69
CA PRO A 56 5.48 -2.04 -16.71
C PRO A 56 5.04 -2.65 -15.38
N LEU A 57 6.01 -3.19 -14.64
CA LEU A 57 5.78 -3.78 -13.32
C LEU A 57 5.69 -2.66 -12.28
N VAL A 58 4.50 -2.07 -12.19
CA VAL A 58 4.17 -1.03 -11.21
C VAL A 58 3.60 -1.68 -9.95
N VAL A 59 4.09 -1.24 -8.79
CA VAL A 59 3.63 -1.69 -7.48
C VAL A 59 3.26 -0.49 -6.64
N GLY A 60 2.01 -0.45 -6.21
CA GLY A 60 1.57 0.51 -5.20
C GLY A 60 2.12 0.14 -3.83
N VAL A 61 2.68 1.11 -3.12
CA VAL A 61 3.34 0.93 -1.83
C VAL A 61 2.69 1.84 -0.79
N GLY A 62 2.53 1.29 0.42
CA GLY A 62 2.18 2.07 1.60
C GLY A 62 3.00 1.62 2.80
N VAL A 63 3.37 2.56 3.65
CA VAL A 63 3.95 2.27 4.96
C VAL A 63 3.08 2.93 6.02
N GLN A 64 2.90 2.25 7.16
CA GLN A 64 2.24 2.84 8.34
C GLN A 64 3.02 2.53 9.61
N TRP A 65 2.92 3.43 10.57
CA TRP A 65 3.54 3.37 11.88
C TRP A 65 2.63 4.01 12.92
N THR A 66 2.73 3.56 14.16
CA THR A 66 1.98 4.17 15.26
C THR A 66 2.59 5.53 15.63
N PRO A 67 1.83 6.63 15.67
CA PRO A 67 2.39 7.93 16.05
C PRO A 67 3.01 7.93 17.45
N ALA A 68 4.10 8.67 17.64
CA ALA A 68 4.85 8.76 18.90
C ALA A 68 4.00 9.12 20.13
N GLY A 69 3.03 10.02 19.91
CA GLY A 69 2.10 10.49 20.92
C GLY A 69 1.04 9.48 21.36
N TYR A 70 0.85 8.38 20.62
CA TYR A 70 -0.22 7.41 20.87
C TYR A 70 -0.07 6.73 22.24
N TYR A 71 1.15 6.28 22.57
CA TYR A 71 1.42 5.54 23.81
C TYR A 71 1.97 6.38 24.94
N SER A 72 2.81 7.36 24.62
CA SER A 72 3.73 7.95 25.61
C SER A 72 3.48 9.42 25.91
N GLY A 73 2.61 10.10 25.14
CA GLY A 73 2.51 11.56 25.13
C GLY A 73 3.81 12.27 24.72
N ARG A 74 4.88 11.54 24.38
CA ARG A 74 6.17 12.08 23.94
C ARG A 74 6.18 12.18 22.42
N TYR A 75 5.90 13.36 21.91
CA TYR A 75 5.81 13.66 20.49
C TYR A 75 7.13 13.52 19.70
N TYR A 76 8.26 13.25 20.37
CA TYR A 76 9.60 13.24 19.78
C TYR A 76 10.23 11.84 19.63
N ALA A 77 9.56 10.76 20.05
CA ALA A 77 10.07 9.41 19.82
C ALA A 77 9.83 9.00 18.36
N GLU A 78 10.85 8.57 17.63
CA GLU A 78 10.64 8.07 16.28
C GLU A 78 10.04 6.66 16.32
N SER A 79 8.83 6.49 15.75
CA SER A 79 8.23 5.16 15.61
C SER A 79 8.69 4.48 14.31
N PRO A 80 9.16 3.23 14.35
CA PRO A 80 9.53 2.47 13.15
C PRO A 80 8.31 2.10 12.31
N ALA A 81 8.53 1.61 11.09
CA ALA A 81 7.44 1.03 10.29
C ALA A 81 6.85 -0.22 10.97
N GLU A 82 5.54 -0.20 11.17
CA GLU A 82 4.75 -1.30 11.76
C GLU A 82 4.15 -2.20 10.68
N THR A 83 3.75 -1.59 9.56
CA THR A 83 3.19 -2.33 8.42
C THR A 83 3.74 -1.83 7.08
N LEU A 84 3.82 -2.75 6.12
CA LEU A 84 4.15 -2.48 4.73
C LEU A 84 3.05 -3.04 3.83
N GLN A 85 2.48 -2.21 2.98
CA GLN A 85 1.51 -2.58 1.97
C GLN A 85 2.16 -2.64 0.61
N LEU A 86 1.87 -3.71 -0.14
CA LEU A 86 2.24 -3.82 -1.55
C LEU A 86 0.99 -4.19 -2.34
N CYS A 87 0.72 -3.45 -3.41
CA CYS A 87 -0.38 -3.72 -4.31
C CYS A 87 0.11 -3.87 -5.74
N LEU A 88 -0.31 -4.95 -6.40
CA LEU A 88 -0.01 -5.23 -7.79
C LEU A 88 -1.33 -5.66 -8.46
N GLY A 89 -1.85 -4.80 -9.34
CA GLY A 89 -3.18 -4.97 -9.91
C GLY A 89 -4.25 -5.04 -8.82
N LYS A 90 -5.15 -6.02 -8.88
CA LYS A 90 -6.24 -6.22 -7.91
C LYS A 90 -5.85 -7.04 -6.68
N ARG A 91 -4.56 -7.10 -6.35
CA ARG A 91 -4.06 -7.86 -5.21
C ARG A 91 -3.22 -6.97 -4.33
N CYS A 92 -3.59 -6.88 -3.06
CA CYS A 92 -2.85 -6.18 -2.04
C CYS A 92 -2.37 -7.19 -0.98
N ILE A 93 -1.17 -7.00 -0.46
CA ILE A 93 -0.70 -7.63 0.77
C ILE A 93 -0.40 -6.54 1.79
N ILE A 94 -0.86 -6.74 3.02
CA ILE A 94 -0.50 -5.95 4.19
C ILE A 94 0.41 -6.84 5.04
N ILE A 95 1.68 -6.48 5.09
CA ILE A 95 2.71 -7.17 5.86
C ILE A 95 2.82 -6.50 7.22
N GLN A 96 2.48 -7.20 8.29
CA GLN A 96 2.66 -6.72 9.66
C GLN A 96 4.11 -6.95 10.10
N LEU A 97 4.95 -5.92 9.95
CA LEU A 97 6.39 -5.99 10.15
C LEU A 97 6.77 -6.22 11.61
N SER A 98 6.05 -5.61 12.56
CA SER A 98 6.28 -5.80 13.99
C SER A 98 6.03 -7.22 14.47
N HIS A 99 5.12 -7.94 13.81
CA HIS A 99 4.79 -9.33 14.13
C HIS A 99 5.54 -10.33 13.24
N CYS A 100 6.29 -9.85 12.26
CA CYS A 100 7.07 -10.70 11.36
C CYS A 100 8.40 -11.03 12.02
N GLU A 101 8.63 -12.29 12.43
CA GLU A 101 9.92 -12.69 13.01
C GLU A 101 11.10 -12.47 12.04
N ARG A 102 10.85 -12.68 10.74
CA ARG A 102 11.87 -12.51 9.71
C ARG A 102 11.26 -12.23 8.34
N VAL A 103 11.63 -11.10 7.76
CA VAL A 103 11.29 -10.81 6.37
C VAL A 103 12.02 -11.74 5.38
N PRO A 104 11.31 -12.37 4.42
CA PRO A 104 11.94 -13.25 3.44
C PRO A 104 12.85 -12.46 2.47
N ARG A 105 13.99 -13.04 2.10
CA ARG A 105 14.96 -12.43 1.15
C ARG A 105 14.34 -11.95 -0.17
N ILE A 106 13.28 -12.61 -0.63
CA ILE A 106 12.57 -12.21 -1.85
C ILE A 106 11.91 -10.84 -1.70
N LEU A 107 11.38 -10.48 -0.53
CA LEU A 107 10.80 -9.16 -0.30
C LEU A 107 11.88 -8.09 -0.38
N ARG A 108 13.02 -8.31 0.27
CA ARG A 108 14.16 -7.36 0.21
C ARG A 108 14.61 -7.09 -1.22
N ARG A 109 14.77 -8.16 -2.02
CA ARG A 109 15.13 -8.02 -3.44
C ARG A 109 14.06 -7.31 -4.24
N PHE A 110 12.79 -7.63 -3.97
CA PHE A 110 11.65 -7.03 -4.65
C PHE A 110 11.56 -5.51 -4.40
N LEU A 111 11.81 -5.05 -3.17
CA LEU A 111 11.76 -3.64 -2.81
C LEU A 111 12.90 -2.80 -3.41
N VAL A 112 13.97 -3.41 -3.93
CA VAL A 112 15.13 -2.69 -4.49
C VAL A 112 15.41 -3.08 -5.95
N ASP A 113 14.49 -3.80 -6.58
CA ASP A 113 14.65 -4.20 -7.98
C ASP A 113 14.42 -3.00 -8.89
N PRO A 114 15.44 -2.53 -9.64
CA PRO A 114 15.30 -1.36 -10.51
C PRO A 114 14.34 -1.57 -11.69
N LYS A 115 13.87 -2.81 -11.92
CA LYS A 115 12.85 -3.12 -12.93
C LYS A 115 11.42 -2.93 -12.43
N ILE A 116 11.25 -2.58 -11.15
CA ILE A 116 9.96 -2.39 -10.51
C ILE A 116 9.79 -0.91 -10.22
N THR A 117 8.71 -0.33 -10.74
CA THR A 117 8.33 1.04 -10.38
C THR A 117 7.52 0.97 -9.09
N LEU A 118 8.09 1.48 -8.00
CA LEU A 118 7.41 1.57 -6.70
C LEU A 118 6.72 2.93 -6.61
N VAL A 119 5.43 2.93 -6.35
CA VAL A 119 4.60 4.14 -6.35
C VAL A 119 3.89 4.27 -5.02
N GLY A 120 4.08 5.39 -4.33
CA GLY A 120 3.42 5.74 -3.09
C GLY A 120 2.70 7.09 -3.19
N VAL A 121 2.18 7.53 -2.05
CA VAL A 121 1.59 8.86 -1.88
C VAL A 121 1.97 9.40 -0.51
N TRP A 122 2.46 10.64 -0.45
CA TRP A 122 2.99 11.26 0.79
C TRP A 122 4.06 10.41 1.48
N ASN A 123 4.92 9.79 0.68
CA ASN A 123 5.85 8.74 1.09
C ASN A 123 7.22 9.26 1.54
N GLY A 124 7.35 10.56 1.84
CA GLY A 124 8.64 11.19 2.17
C GLY A 124 9.34 10.64 3.41
N GLN A 125 8.62 9.89 4.25
CA GLN A 125 9.20 9.22 5.43
C GLN A 125 9.33 7.70 5.26
N ASP A 126 8.68 7.10 4.25
CA ASP A 126 8.48 5.66 4.15
C ASP A 126 9.80 4.90 4.12
N ALA A 127 10.75 5.34 3.29
CA ALA A 127 12.08 4.72 3.18
C ALA A 127 12.82 4.72 4.53
N ARG A 128 12.84 5.88 5.20
CA ARG A 128 13.49 6.05 6.51
C ARG A 128 12.82 5.18 7.58
N LYS A 129 11.48 5.11 7.59
CA LYS A 129 10.71 4.31 8.55
C LYS A 129 10.93 2.81 8.35
N LEU A 130 11.03 2.36 7.10
CA LEU A 130 11.35 0.98 6.76
C LEU A 130 12.78 0.61 7.16
N GLU A 131 13.75 1.50 6.94
CA GLU A 131 15.14 1.32 7.35
C GLU A 131 15.29 1.27 8.88
N GLN A 132 14.53 2.07 9.61
CA GLN A 132 14.51 2.09 11.08
C GLN A 132 13.78 0.90 11.71
N SER A 133 13.01 0.14 10.93
CA SER A 133 12.33 -1.06 11.46
C SER A 133 13.32 -2.10 11.95
N SER A 134 12.87 -3.01 12.81
CA SER A 134 13.66 -4.17 13.28
C SER A 134 14.22 -5.01 12.13
N HIS A 135 13.64 -4.90 10.94
CA HIS A 135 14.07 -5.60 9.74
C HIS A 135 15.10 -4.83 8.91
N GLY A 136 15.33 -3.53 9.12
CA GLY A 136 16.27 -2.76 8.30
C GLY A 136 15.98 -2.89 6.80
N LEU A 137 14.76 -2.53 6.39
CA LEU A 137 14.31 -2.69 5.01
C LEU A 137 14.69 -1.48 4.17
N GLY A 138 15.61 -1.68 3.23
CA GLY A 138 15.82 -0.74 2.14
C GLY A 138 14.70 -0.83 1.10
N ILE A 139 14.35 0.31 0.52
CA ILE A 139 13.43 0.44 -0.61
C ILE A 139 14.13 1.28 -1.69
N GLY A 140 13.91 0.92 -2.95
CA GLY A 140 14.38 1.67 -4.10
C GLY A 140 13.69 3.03 -4.21
N GLU A 141 13.86 3.69 -5.35
CA GLU A 141 13.19 4.95 -5.62
C GLU A 141 11.66 4.77 -5.52
N LEU A 142 11.06 5.52 -4.60
CA LEU A 142 9.63 5.48 -4.33
C LEU A 142 8.99 6.75 -4.90
N VAL A 143 8.31 6.58 -6.03
CA VAL A 143 7.66 7.65 -6.78
C VAL A 143 6.44 8.15 -6.02
N ASP A 144 6.36 9.45 -5.78
CA ASP A 144 5.13 10.06 -5.23
C ASP A 144 4.18 10.38 -6.39
N ILE A 145 3.09 9.62 -6.49
CA ILE A 145 2.15 9.71 -7.63
C ILE A 145 1.59 11.13 -7.82
N ARG A 146 1.50 11.90 -6.74
CA ARG A 146 1.00 13.28 -6.75
C ARG A 146 1.79 14.20 -7.68
N GLN A 147 3.05 13.87 -7.96
CA GLN A 147 3.90 14.67 -8.83
C GLN A 147 3.58 14.49 -10.33
N TYR A 148 2.80 13.46 -10.68
CA TYR A 148 2.54 13.05 -12.06
C TYR A 148 1.09 13.29 -12.45
N VAL A 149 0.16 13.20 -11.50
CA VAL A 149 -1.26 13.38 -11.78
C VAL A 149 -1.66 14.85 -12.00
N VAL A 150 -2.49 15.06 -13.03
CA VAL A 150 -3.09 16.34 -13.41
C VAL A 150 -4.61 16.22 -13.56
N ASP A 151 -5.32 17.35 -13.58
CA ASP A 151 -6.74 17.39 -13.94
C ASP A 151 -6.97 17.48 -15.46
N SER A 152 -8.24 17.53 -15.87
CA SER A 152 -8.63 17.63 -17.29
C SER A 152 -8.14 18.88 -18.01
N GLU A 153 -7.74 19.92 -17.26
CA GLU A 153 -7.19 21.16 -17.80
C GLU A 153 -5.64 21.17 -17.75
N GLY A 154 -5.04 20.09 -17.25
CA GLY A 154 -3.59 19.93 -17.11
C GLY A 154 -3.01 20.56 -15.85
N PHE A 155 -3.84 20.96 -14.88
CA PHE A 155 -3.34 21.50 -13.61
C PHE A 155 -2.87 20.39 -12.67
N SER A 156 -1.73 20.60 -12.04
CA SER A 156 -1.14 19.64 -11.11
C SER A 156 -2.01 19.39 -9.89
N LEU A 157 -2.26 18.11 -9.59
CA LEU A 157 -2.96 17.67 -8.38
C LEU A 157 -2.01 17.41 -7.20
N SER A 158 -0.76 17.85 -7.30
CA SER A 158 0.28 17.54 -6.31
C SER A 158 0.00 18.00 -4.87
N ARG A 159 -0.80 19.07 -4.75
CA ARG A 159 -1.21 19.69 -3.49
C ARG A 159 -2.63 19.32 -3.07
N CYS A 160 -3.33 18.53 -3.87
CA CYS A 160 -4.69 18.09 -3.58
C CYS A 160 -4.71 16.97 -2.54
N SER A 161 -5.87 16.76 -1.93
CA SER A 161 -6.07 15.59 -1.07
C SER A 161 -6.13 14.32 -1.91
N PHE A 162 -5.92 13.17 -1.27
CA PHE A 162 -5.97 11.87 -1.95
C PHE A 162 -7.37 11.59 -2.51
N GLU A 163 -8.41 12.02 -1.79
CA GLU A 163 -9.80 11.92 -2.23
C GLU A 163 -10.05 12.71 -3.51
N VAL A 164 -9.50 13.93 -3.61
CA VAL A 164 -9.58 14.74 -4.83
C VAL A 164 -8.84 14.07 -5.98
N VAL A 165 -7.63 13.53 -5.73
CA VAL A 165 -6.88 12.78 -6.76
C VAL A 165 -7.69 11.59 -7.28
N VAL A 166 -8.31 10.81 -6.39
CA VAL A 166 -9.14 9.66 -6.80
C VAL A 166 -10.38 10.11 -7.56
N GLU A 167 -11.04 11.18 -7.12
CA GLU A 167 -12.22 11.70 -7.79
C GLU A 167 -11.88 12.20 -9.20
N VAL A 168 -10.83 13.00 -9.34
CA VAL A 168 -10.45 13.61 -10.62
C VAL A 168 -9.88 12.57 -11.59
N CYS A 169 -8.92 11.76 -11.15
CA CYS A 169 -8.24 10.82 -12.05
C CYS A 169 -9.03 9.53 -12.30
N MET A 170 -9.81 9.05 -11.32
CA MET A 170 -10.52 7.77 -11.44
C MET A 170 -12.05 7.92 -11.58
N GLY A 171 -12.60 9.13 -11.45
CA GLY A 171 -14.04 9.38 -11.50
C GLY A 171 -14.81 8.86 -10.28
N TYR A 172 -14.12 8.44 -9.21
CA TYR A 172 -14.75 7.76 -8.08
C TYR A 172 -14.91 8.68 -6.86
N ARG A 173 -16.17 8.96 -6.51
CA ARG A 173 -16.54 9.74 -5.31
C ARG A 173 -16.81 8.85 -4.10
N GLY A 174 -16.30 9.25 -2.94
CA GLY A 174 -16.58 8.60 -1.66
C GLY A 174 -15.44 7.74 -1.11
N VAL A 175 -14.27 7.76 -1.75
CA VAL A 175 -13.03 7.38 -1.07
C VAL A 175 -12.73 8.44 -0.01
N ARG A 176 -12.32 7.99 1.18
CA ARG A 176 -11.93 8.85 2.30
C ARG A 176 -10.87 8.13 3.12
N LEU A 177 -9.72 8.76 3.31
CA LEU A 177 -8.75 8.34 4.30
C LEU A 177 -9.09 9.07 5.60
N ASP A 178 -9.36 8.32 6.66
CA ASP A 178 -9.71 8.90 7.95
C ASP A 178 -8.44 9.24 8.74
N PRO A 179 -8.17 10.53 9.02
CA PRO A 179 -7.02 10.91 9.84
C PRO A 179 -7.03 10.25 11.22
N ALA A 180 -8.21 9.98 11.80
CA ALA A 180 -8.31 9.29 13.09
C ALA A 180 -7.75 7.87 13.00
N ILE A 181 -8.00 7.15 11.89
CA ILE A 181 -7.43 5.82 11.64
C ILE A 181 -5.92 5.91 11.45
N SER A 182 -5.43 6.89 10.69
CA SER A 182 -3.99 7.12 10.51
C SER A 182 -3.27 7.34 11.85
N MET A 183 -3.97 7.90 12.84
CA MET A 183 -3.46 8.17 14.17
C MET A 183 -3.61 7.02 15.18
N THR A 184 -4.11 5.85 14.76
CA THR A 184 -4.24 4.66 15.63
C THR A 184 -2.94 3.88 15.80
N ASP A 185 -2.99 2.84 16.63
CA ASP A 185 -1.92 1.86 16.72
C ASP A 185 -1.92 0.90 15.53
N TRP A 186 -0.89 1.01 14.69
CA TRP A 186 -0.64 0.11 13.57
C TRP A 186 0.19 -1.12 13.95
N GLY A 187 0.71 -1.16 15.19
CA GLY A 187 1.42 -2.30 15.76
C GLY A 187 0.52 -3.34 16.42
N VAL A 188 -0.81 -3.16 16.39
CA VAL A 188 -1.76 -4.16 16.91
C VAL A 188 -1.63 -5.51 16.17
N CYS A 189 -1.87 -6.61 16.88
CA CYS A 189 -1.88 -7.95 16.29
C CYS A 189 -3.02 -8.11 15.28
N ASP A 190 -4.20 -7.58 15.60
CA ASP A 190 -5.38 -7.63 14.75
C ASP A 190 -5.71 -6.23 14.22
N LEU A 191 -5.39 -5.97 12.95
CA LEU A 191 -5.75 -4.71 12.32
C LEU A 191 -7.27 -4.59 12.19
N SER A 192 -7.79 -3.40 12.48
CA SER A 192 -9.21 -3.10 12.29
C SER A 192 -9.59 -3.09 10.80
N HIS A 193 -10.87 -3.32 10.49
CA HIS A 193 -11.41 -3.19 9.13
C HIS A 193 -11.10 -1.81 8.52
N GLY A 194 -11.11 -0.74 9.33
CA GLY A 194 -10.76 0.60 8.88
C GLY A 194 -9.29 0.74 8.46
N GLN A 195 -8.36 0.20 9.27
CA GLN A 195 -6.94 0.17 8.93
C GLN A 195 -6.68 -0.62 7.65
N ILE A 196 -7.27 -1.82 7.53
CA ILE A 196 -7.12 -2.70 6.35
C ILE A 196 -7.67 -2.00 5.10
N LEU A 197 -8.88 -1.44 5.17
CA LEU A 197 -9.52 -0.75 4.06
C LEU A 197 -8.69 0.45 3.59
N GLN A 198 -8.27 1.32 4.52
CA GLN A 198 -7.51 2.51 4.19
C GLN A 198 -6.15 2.17 3.57
N ALA A 199 -5.42 1.23 4.20
CA ALA A 199 -4.08 0.86 3.76
C ALA A 199 -4.10 0.16 2.39
N SER A 200 -5.09 -0.71 2.15
CA SER A 200 -5.26 -1.39 0.87
C SER A 200 -5.72 -0.45 -0.25
N ILE A 201 -6.67 0.46 0.00
CA ILE A 201 -7.08 1.47 -0.98
C ILE A 201 -5.91 2.39 -1.36
N LYS A 202 -5.15 2.87 -0.36
CA LYS A 202 -4.00 3.75 -0.60
C LYS A 202 -3.01 3.09 -1.57
N ALA A 203 -2.62 1.85 -1.29
CA ALA A 203 -1.72 1.10 -2.16
C ALA A 203 -2.35 0.79 -3.53
N TYR A 204 -3.63 0.43 -3.59
CA TYR A 204 -4.32 0.12 -4.84
C TYR A 204 -4.40 1.31 -5.80
N VAL A 205 -4.81 2.48 -5.30
CA VAL A 205 -4.87 3.72 -6.11
C VAL A 205 -3.49 4.08 -6.63
N CYS A 206 -2.45 4.04 -5.80
CA CYS A 206 -1.08 4.29 -6.25
C CYS A 206 -0.64 3.30 -7.35
N CYS A 207 -1.01 2.02 -7.24
CA CYS A 207 -0.73 1.03 -8.27
C CYS A 207 -1.45 1.37 -9.59
N MET A 208 -2.75 1.68 -9.53
CA MET A 208 -3.56 1.94 -10.73
C MET A 208 -3.12 3.21 -11.44
N LEU A 209 -2.98 4.31 -10.70
CA LEU A 209 -2.51 5.58 -11.26
C LEU A 209 -1.10 5.46 -11.83
N GLY A 210 -0.20 4.76 -11.14
CA GLY A 210 1.15 4.53 -11.66
C GLY A 210 1.17 3.73 -12.96
N VAL A 211 0.25 2.77 -13.14
CA VAL A 211 0.08 2.07 -14.42
C VAL A 211 -0.44 3.03 -15.49
N TRP A 212 -1.48 3.81 -15.20
CA TRP A 212 -2.04 4.75 -16.18
C TRP A 212 -1.01 5.79 -16.61
N GLU A 213 -0.27 6.39 -15.68
CA GLU A 213 0.82 7.34 -15.98
C GLU A 213 1.86 6.70 -16.90
N SER A 214 2.25 5.46 -16.62
CA SER A 214 3.23 4.74 -17.44
C SER A 214 2.74 4.38 -18.84
N LEU A 215 1.42 4.38 -19.07
CA LEU A 215 0.78 4.12 -20.35
C LEU A 215 0.29 5.39 -21.06
N GLY A 216 0.34 6.55 -20.39
CA GLY A 216 -0.23 7.80 -20.90
C GLY A 216 -1.76 7.84 -20.86
N GLU A 217 -2.38 7.19 -19.87
CA GLU A 217 -3.83 7.05 -19.71
C GLU A 217 -4.42 7.92 -18.58
N VAL A 218 -3.67 8.90 -18.04
CA VAL A 218 -4.13 9.86 -17.01
C VAL A 218 -4.57 11.18 -17.63
#